data_AF-A0A7Z9LA91-F1
#
_entry.id   AF-A0A7Z9LA91-F1
#
_cell.length_a   1.000
_cell.length_b   1.000
_cell.length_c   1.000
_cell.angle_alpha   90.00
_cell.angle_beta   90.00
_cell.angle_gamma   90.00
#
_symmetry.space_group_name_H-M   'P 1'
#
loop_
_entity.id
_entity.type
_entity.pdbx_description
1 polymer ?
#
loop_
_entity_poly.entity_id
_entity_poly.type
_entity_poly.pdbx_seq_one_letter_code
_entity_poly.pdbx_strand_id
1 'polypeptide(L)'
;MRKHPAMSATINSTSSTSHSQLGPHDWDSWREHLATRQRPHRLSELFTSSDNSPLNWALPADLEKSSVEPLVTHWNRSFSQKTPPTQAATKKAKQGKSEPPKDLSWVDELESWLSSVAKSQTSDRFAYQCLAWCHLLPQLANQLPAAPWTELLETMVDIAEGSQQLSPFERPLQHTLLAGELGLTLVYLFPELESCQRLADSSDSALSTGLIELLDGEGLPHVSDLPVFRALIASWTRCELISAALDKDCFSRDARAQFEWAVRQAICLTRQDQSQLFTTATGAEAWDLCCEAALQAAGDEVDWILASQSILNSKQKSAHRHKYQHLDQKTLAAPVIHSAWSEFTVMRNSGRKSAHRLAIGYDQPTMSTELMQRGHTLWQGDWATSISIDGTPVAFDHEWDVTCWFSDDDGDYLELETDLGSDRRLQRQILLGRKDQFLFQADVILGNQASQIDYQTRLPLTSEASFQEADQTHEGVVASAGHNALVLPLACPEWRSESSPGRLQQIDGTLQYQIEVTARNLYAPLFIDLSRAGTEKPYTWRRLTVAELFDIQSPDVAVGYRIQVGSRQWCLYRSLDPATNRSFLGQNLTSEFIFGRFNRNGKLKEILEIE
;
A
#
# COMPACT_ATOMS: atom_id res chain seq x y z
N MET A 1 -3.81 -28.86 -11.39
CA MET A 1 -4.69 -29.73 -12.21
C MET A 1 -6.14 -29.55 -11.77
N ARG A 2 -6.88 -28.59 -12.34
CA ARG A 2 -8.34 -28.46 -12.20
C ARG A 2 -8.92 -28.19 -13.58
N LYS A 3 -9.98 -28.94 -13.91
CA LYS A 3 -10.66 -28.94 -15.21
C LYS A 3 -11.54 -27.69 -15.34
N HIS A 4 -11.32 -26.87 -16.36
CA HIS A 4 -12.29 -25.88 -16.82
C HIS A 4 -13.50 -26.59 -17.46
N PRO A 5 -14.73 -26.09 -17.30
CA PRO A 5 -15.87 -26.57 -18.07
C PRO A 5 -15.78 -26.02 -19.49
N ALA A 6 -15.63 -26.92 -20.45
CA ALA A 6 -15.62 -26.60 -21.88
C ALA A 6 -16.99 -26.06 -22.32
N MET A 7 -17.07 -24.78 -22.68
CA MET A 7 -18.04 -24.31 -23.66
C MET A 7 -17.39 -24.42 -25.04
N SER A 8 -17.68 -25.52 -25.73
CA SER A 8 -17.29 -25.74 -27.11
C SER A 8 -18.21 -24.90 -28.02
N ALA A 9 -17.68 -23.80 -28.55
CA ALA A 9 -18.18 -23.19 -29.77
C ALA A 9 -17.10 -23.35 -30.83
N THR A 10 -17.28 -24.36 -31.67
CA THR A 10 -16.42 -24.65 -32.83
C THR A 10 -16.46 -23.45 -33.78
N ILE A 11 -15.37 -22.69 -33.88
CA ILE A 11 -15.20 -21.71 -34.95
C ILE A 11 -14.93 -22.50 -36.23
N ASN A 12 -15.94 -22.59 -37.10
CA ASN A 12 -15.76 -23.08 -38.45
C ASN A 12 -14.84 -22.11 -39.22
N SER A 13 -13.66 -22.59 -39.57
CA SER A 13 -12.81 -22.02 -40.60
C SER A 13 -13.48 -22.25 -41.96
N THR A 14 -14.08 -21.21 -42.55
CA THR A 14 -14.35 -21.15 -44.00
C THR A 14 -14.77 -19.73 -44.41
N SER A 15 -13.81 -18.94 -44.88
CA SER A 15 -13.88 -18.22 -46.16
C SER A 15 -12.65 -17.31 -46.30
N SER A 16 -11.67 -17.81 -47.06
CA SER A 16 -10.62 -17.00 -47.65
C SER A 16 -11.26 -16.07 -48.69
N THR A 17 -11.66 -14.89 -48.26
CA THR A 17 -11.98 -13.76 -49.13
C THR A 17 -10.84 -12.78 -48.97
N SER A 18 -10.23 -12.39 -50.08
CA SER A 18 -9.11 -11.46 -50.15
C SER A 18 -9.33 -10.25 -49.23
N HIS A 19 -8.53 -10.12 -48.17
CA HIS A 19 -8.38 -8.87 -47.45
C HIS A 19 -7.78 -7.84 -48.42
N SER A 20 -8.63 -7.11 -49.14
CA SER A 20 -8.29 -5.73 -49.48
C SER A 20 -7.92 -5.07 -48.15
N GLN A 21 -6.71 -4.52 -48.04
CA GLN A 21 -6.21 -3.88 -46.82
C GLN A 21 -7.28 -2.91 -46.32
N LEU A 22 -8.06 -3.28 -45.30
CA LEU A 22 -9.08 -2.41 -44.75
C LEU A 22 -8.37 -1.52 -43.71
N GLY A 23 -8.37 -0.22 -43.91
CA GLY A 23 -7.65 0.70 -43.02
C GLY A 23 -7.90 2.16 -43.36
N PRO A 24 -7.23 3.09 -42.67
CA PRO A 24 -7.51 4.53 -42.75
C PRO A 24 -7.34 5.15 -44.15
N HIS A 25 -6.60 4.46 -45.03
CA HIS A 25 -6.42 4.86 -46.43
C HIS A 25 -7.70 4.75 -47.28
N ASP A 26 -8.68 3.95 -46.84
CA ASP A 26 -10.06 3.92 -47.36
C ASP A 26 -11.03 4.37 -46.25
N TRP A 27 -11.04 5.68 -45.98
CA TRP A 27 -11.64 6.26 -44.78
C TRP A 27 -13.14 5.98 -44.62
N ASP A 28 -13.93 6.05 -45.69
CA ASP A 28 -15.38 5.84 -45.59
C ASP A 28 -15.69 4.38 -45.23
N SER A 29 -15.03 3.41 -45.88
CA SER A 29 -15.14 1.99 -45.55
C SER A 29 -14.61 1.68 -44.15
N TRP A 30 -13.51 2.30 -43.74
CA TRP A 30 -12.93 2.14 -42.41
C TRP A 30 -13.85 2.67 -41.31
N ARG A 31 -14.42 3.87 -41.49
CA ARG A 31 -15.39 4.45 -40.56
C ARG A 31 -16.63 3.57 -40.44
N GLU A 32 -17.18 3.10 -41.57
CA GLU A 32 -18.35 2.21 -41.57
C GLU A 32 -18.03 0.88 -40.88
N HIS A 33 -16.86 0.30 -41.13
CA HIS A 33 -16.39 -0.91 -40.46
C HIS A 33 -16.29 -0.71 -38.94
N LEU A 34 -15.58 0.34 -38.48
CA LEU A 34 -15.45 0.63 -37.05
C LEU A 34 -16.80 0.86 -36.37
N ALA A 35 -17.77 1.45 -37.08
CA ALA A 35 -19.11 1.71 -36.54
C ALA A 35 -20.00 0.46 -36.46
N THR A 36 -19.80 -0.53 -37.35
CA THR A 36 -20.69 -1.68 -37.52
C THR A 36 -20.11 -3.01 -37.04
N ARG A 37 -18.78 -3.10 -36.89
CA ARG A 37 -18.09 -4.32 -36.45
C ARG A 37 -18.59 -4.78 -35.08
N GLN A 38 -18.74 -6.09 -34.94
CA GLN A 38 -19.18 -6.75 -33.71
C GLN A 38 -17.99 -7.18 -32.82
N ARG A 39 -16.79 -7.22 -33.39
CA ARG A 39 -15.54 -7.55 -32.70
C ARG A 39 -14.45 -6.55 -33.13
N PRO A 40 -13.50 -6.20 -32.25
CA PRO A 40 -13.47 -6.51 -30.81
C PRO A 40 -14.72 -5.99 -30.06
N HIS A 41 -15.07 -6.61 -28.92
CA HIS A 41 -16.11 -6.06 -28.05
C HIS A 41 -15.71 -4.66 -27.60
N ARG A 42 -16.69 -3.82 -27.28
CA ARG A 42 -16.35 -2.49 -26.73
C ARG A 42 -15.62 -2.71 -25.42
N LEU A 43 -14.57 -1.92 -25.15
CA LEU A 43 -13.89 -1.93 -23.85
C LEU A 43 -14.90 -1.78 -22.70
N SER A 44 -15.99 -1.04 -22.94
CA SER A 44 -17.08 -0.90 -21.98
C SER A 44 -17.83 -2.18 -21.60
N GLU A 45 -17.82 -3.16 -22.48
CA GLU A 45 -18.44 -4.47 -22.26
C GLU A 45 -17.50 -5.40 -21.49
N LEU A 46 -16.18 -5.14 -21.54
CA LEU A 46 -15.17 -5.92 -20.81
C LEU A 46 -15.09 -5.52 -19.33
N PHE A 47 -15.14 -4.21 -19.06
CA PHE A 47 -14.78 -3.66 -17.76
C PHE A 47 -15.99 -3.40 -16.85
N THR A 48 -16.70 -4.45 -16.44
CA THR A 48 -17.90 -4.41 -15.54
C THR A 48 -19.07 -3.53 -16.04
N SER A 49 -20.26 -3.71 -15.46
CA SER A 49 -21.47 -2.99 -15.89
C SER A 49 -21.65 -1.60 -15.24
N SER A 50 -20.58 -0.97 -14.73
CA SER A 50 -20.68 0.33 -14.03
C SER A 50 -20.62 1.49 -15.02
N ASP A 51 -21.29 2.60 -14.71
CA ASP A 51 -21.25 3.83 -15.54
C ASP A 51 -19.90 4.58 -15.42
N ASN A 52 -18.90 4.02 -14.73
CA ASN A 52 -17.60 4.61 -14.48
C ASN A 52 -16.51 3.98 -15.37
N SER A 53 -15.68 4.82 -15.99
CA SER A 53 -14.50 4.39 -16.73
C SER A 53 -13.57 3.58 -15.84
N PRO A 54 -13.03 2.45 -16.35
CA PRO A 54 -11.98 1.70 -15.67
C PRO A 54 -10.63 2.45 -15.63
N LEU A 55 -10.48 3.54 -16.38
CA LEU A 55 -9.34 4.45 -16.22
C LEU A 55 -9.43 5.26 -14.91
N ASN A 56 -10.60 5.32 -14.26
CA ASN A 56 -10.75 5.90 -12.93
C ASN A 56 -10.42 4.93 -11.79
N TRP A 57 -10.10 3.67 -12.11
CA TRP A 57 -9.74 2.69 -11.10
C TRP A 57 -8.43 3.09 -10.44
N ALA A 58 -8.52 3.44 -9.15
CA ALA A 58 -7.38 3.74 -8.29
C ALA A 58 -6.40 4.77 -8.85
N LEU A 59 -6.93 5.91 -9.32
CA LEU A 59 -6.10 7.03 -9.74
C LEU A 59 -5.16 7.49 -8.60
N PRO A 60 -3.87 7.75 -8.90
CA PRO A 60 -2.94 8.32 -7.93
C PRO A 60 -3.48 9.63 -7.32
N ALA A 61 -3.22 9.85 -6.04
CA ALA A 61 -3.81 10.96 -5.29
C ALA A 61 -3.34 12.36 -5.74
N ASP A 62 -2.12 12.43 -6.27
CA ASP A 62 -1.47 13.61 -6.83
C ASP A 62 -1.90 13.92 -8.27
N LEU A 63 -2.58 12.98 -8.93
CA LEU A 63 -3.20 13.22 -10.22
C LEU A 63 -4.45 14.09 -10.03
N GLU A 64 -4.32 15.40 -10.24
CA GLU A 64 -5.45 16.33 -10.17
C GLU A 64 -6.59 15.82 -11.07
N LYS A 65 -7.71 15.39 -10.47
CA LYS A 65 -8.87 14.85 -11.19
C LYS A 65 -9.37 15.81 -12.27
N SER A 66 -9.40 17.10 -11.97
CA SER A 66 -9.78 18.19 -12.89
C SER A 66 -8.97 18.21 -14.19
N SER A 67 -7.79 17.61 -14.19
CA SER A 67 -6.80 17.66 -15.25
C SER A 67 -6.94 16.51 -16.26
N VAL A 68 -7.63 15.42 -15.87
CA VAL A 68 -7.97 14.24 -16.68
C VAL A 68 -9.50 14.10 -16.85
N GLU A 69 -10.28 14.79 -16.00
CA GLU A 69 -11.74 14.83 -16.00
C GLU A 69 -12.37 15.21 -17.34
N PRO A 70 -11.89 16.17 -18.15
CA PRO A 70 -12.63 16.55 -19.36
C PRO A 70 -12.78 15.39 -20.36
N LEU A 71 -11.68 14.67 -20.60
CA LEU A 71 -11.61 13.50 -21.48
C LEU A 71 -12.27 12.27 -20.86
N VAL A 72 -12.03 12.00 -19.57
CA VAL A 72 -12.61 10.85 -18.87
C VAL A 72 -14.10 11.03 -18.51
N THR A 73 -14.55 12.26 -18.31
CA THR A 73 -15.98 12.60 -18.13
C THR A 73 -16.73 12.52 -19.46
N HIS A 74 -16.13 12.97 -20.57
CA HIS A 74 -16.71 12.72 -21.90
C HIS A 74 -16.72 11.22 -22.23
N TRP A 75 -15.66 10.48 -21.90
CA TRP A 75 -15.61 9.02 -21.95
C TRP A 75 -16.79 8.38 -21.22
N ASN A 76 -17.01 8.74 -19.94
CA ASN A 76 -18.10 8.21 -19.11
C ASN A 76 -19.49 8.46 -19.74
N ARG A 77 -19.67 9.60 -20.43
CA ARG A 77 -20.93 9.91 -21.14
C ARG A 77 -21.13 9.03 -22.38
N SER A 78 -20.08 8.78 -23.17
CA SER A 78 -20.14 7.88 -24.33
C SER A 78 -20.36 6.43 -23.92
N PHE A 79 -19.83 6.03 -22.76
CA PHE A 79 -20.01 4.70 -22.15
C PHE A 79 -21.44 4.46 -21.64
N SER A 80 -22.07 5.50 -21.07
CA SER A 80 -23.45 5.46 -20.58
C SER A 80 -24.50 5.36 -21.70
N GLN A 81 -24.12 5.68 -22.95
CA GLN A 81 -25.00 5.53 -24.11
C GLN A 81 -25.08 4.06 -24.54
N LYS A 82 -25.97 3.29 -23.91
CA LYS A 82 -26.25 1.87 -24.22
C LYS A 82 -26.76 1.59 -25.64
N THR A 83 -26.87 2.58 -26.52
CA THR A 83 -27.43 2.42 -27.88
C THR A 83 -26.61 3.22 -28.91
N PRO A 84 -26.24 2.66 -30.06
CA PRO A 84 -25.58 3.42 -31.12
C PRO A 84 -26.45 4.59 -31.63
N PRO A 85 -25.85 5.72 -32.05
CA PRO A 85 -26.60 6.91 -32.49
C PRO A 85 -27.51 6.67 -33.72
N THR A 86 -27.37 5.54 -34.39
CA THR A 86 -28.11 5.23 -35.63
C THR A 86 -29.51 4.64 -35.41
N GLN A 87 -29.91 4.28 -34.17
CA GLN A 87 -31.24 3.73 -33.90
C GLN A 87 -32.11 4.53 -32.91
N ALA A 88 -31.57 5.61 -32.32
CA ALA A 88 -32.29 6.41 -31.31
C ALA A 88 -33.13 7.56 -31.89
N ALA A 89 -33.08 7.80 -33.20
CA ALA A 89 -33.95 8.77 -33.87
C ALA A 89 -35.37 8.18 -34.05
N THR A 90 -36.10 7.93 -32.96
CA THR A 90 -37.59 8.00 -32.97
C THR A 90 -38.28 7.85 -31.61
N LYS A 91 -37.64 7.45 -30.50
CA LYS A 91 -38.42 7.23 -29.26
C LYS A 91 -37.70 7.64 -27.97
N LYS A 92 -38.08 8.85 -27.51
CA LYS A 92 -38.34 9.30 -26.12
C LYS A 92 -37.60 10.60 -25.75
N ALA A 93 -38.23 11.71 -26.10
CA ALA A 93 -38.10 12.94 -25.32
C ALA A 93 -39.02 12.83 -24.09
N LYS A 94 -38.44 12.71 -22.89
CA LYS A 94 -39.00 13.20 -21.60
C LYS A 94 -38.08 12.81 -20.43
N GLN A 95 -37.30 13.78 -19.96
CA GLN A 95 -37.05 14.20 -18.56
C GLN A 95 -35.59 14.62 -18.32
N GLY A 96 -35.44 15.78 -17.67
CA GLY A 96 -34.18 16.29 -17.11
C GLY A 96 -33.44 17.26 -18.02
N LYS A 97 -33.73 18.56 -17.91
CA LYS A 97 -32.92 19.63 -18.52
C LYS A 97 -31.61 19.78 -17.73
N SER A 98 -30.55 19.13 -18.19
CA SER A 98 -29.22 19.71 -18.11
C SER A 98 -29.02 20.62 -19.33
N GLU A 99 -28.45 21.81 -19.15
CA GLU A 99 -28.04 22.66 -20.27
C GLU A 99 -27.08 21.88 -21.19
N PRO A 100 -27.23 21.96 -22.53
CA PRO A 100 -26.27 21.36 -23.43
C PRO A 100 -24.91 22.05 -23.23
N PRO A 101 -23.81 21.32 -23.03
CA PRO A 101 -22.50 21.96 -22.98
C PRO A 101 -22.20 22.57 -24.34
N LYS A 102 -21.37 23.63 -24.36
CA LYS A 102 -20.79 24.19 -25.58
C LYS A 102 -20.23 23.05 -26.44
N ASP A 103 -20.61 23.00 -27.72
CA ASP A 103 -20.04 22.06 -28.70
C ASP A 103 -18.52 22.14 -28.62
N LEU A 104 -17.88 21.12 -28.03
CA LEU A 104 -16.44 20.95 -28.08
C LEU A 104 -16.09 20.44 -29.48
N SER A 105 -15.24 21.18 -30.19
CA SER A 105 -14.59 20.69 -31.39
C SER A 105 -13.54 19.66 -30.96
N TRP A 106 -13.81 18.37 -31.19
CA TRP A 106 -12.80 17.31 -30.97
C TRP A 106 -11.51 17.56 -31.74
N VAL A 107 -11.60 18.28 -32.86
CA VAL A 107 -10.44 18.70 -33.65
C VAL A 107 -9.59 19.68 -32.83
N ASP A 108 -10.19 20.72 -32.26
CA ASP A 108 -9.45 21.74 -31.50
C ASP A 108 -8.82 21.16 -30.23
N GLU A 109 -9.53 20.25 -29.55
CA GLU A 109 -9.02 19.56 -28.36
C GLU A 109 -7.87 18.61 -28.71
N LEU A 110 -8.00 17.87 -29.81
CA LEU A 110 -6.94 17.00 -30.31
C LEU A 110 -5.71 17.80 -30.75
N GLU A 111 -5.87 18.87 -31.53
CA GLU A 111 -4.76 19.74 -31.97
C GLU A 111 -4.04 20.35 -30.76
N SER A 112 -4.81 20.83 -29.77
CA SER A 112 -4.25 21.33 -28.51
C SER A 112 -3.46 20.25 -27.78
N TRP A 113 -3.98 19.03 -27.72
CA TRP A 113 -3.30 17.92 -27.05
C TRP A 113 -2.04 17.48 -27.82
N LEU A 114 -2.11 17.28 -29.14
CA LEU A 114 -0.98 16.93 -30.01
C LEU A 114 0.16 17.94 -29.88
N SER A 115 -0.15 19.24 -29.84
CA SER A 115 0.85 20.30 -29.65
C SER A 115 1.57 20.24 -28.30
N SER A 116 0.99 19.55 -27.32
CA SER A 116 1.54 19.39 -25.97
C SER A 116 2.37 18.11 -25.80
N VAL A 117 2.20 17.11 -26.68
CA VAL A 117 2.80 15.76 -26.56
C VAL A 117 4.29 15.83 -26.23
N ALA A 118 5.09 16.52 -27.06
CA ALA A 118 6.54 16.59 -26.90
C ALA A 118 7.00 17.16 -25.53
N LYS A 119 6.17 17.99 -24.87
CA LYS A 119 6.50 18.61 -23.58
C LYS A 119 6.03 17.78 -22.38
N SER A 120 5.13 16.83 -22.59
CA SER A 120 4.41 16.14 -21.51
C SER A 120 4.79 14.67 -21.33
N GLN A 121 5.67 14.12 -22.17
CA GLN A 121 6.08 12.70 -22.19
C GLN A 121 6.65 12.16 -20.87
N THR A 122 7.01 13.03 -19.93
CA THR A 122 7.59 12.64 -18.63
C THR A 122 6.59 12.58 -17.49
N SER A 123 5.30 12.77 -17.74
CA SER A 123 4.27 12.84 -16.68
C SER A 123 3.30 11.67 -16.70
N ASP A 124 2.88 11.20 -15.52
CA ASP A 124 1.88 10.12 -15.39
C ASP A 124 0.53 10.55 -15.95
N ARG A 125 0.22 11.85 -15.82
CA ARG A 125 -0.94 12.48 -16.46
C ARG A 125 -0.97 12.25 -17.96
N PHE A 126 0.17 12.39 -18.63
CA PHE A 126 0.27 12.16 -20.07
C PHE A 126 0.00 10.69 -20.43
N ALA A 127 0.49 9.75 -19.62
CA ALA A 127 0.22 8.32 -19.83
C ALA A 127 -1.28 7.99 -19.78
N TYR A 128 -1.99 8.53 -18.79
CA TYR A 128 -3.46 8.40 -18.70
C TYR A 128 -4.18 9.08 -19.86
N GLN A 129 -3.72 10.25 -20.32
CA GLN A 129 -4.30 10.92 -21.49
C GLN A 129 -4.15 10.07 -22.76
N CYS A 130 -3.00 9.42 -22.96
CA CYS A 130 -2.78 8.52 -24.10
C CYS A 130 -3.78 7.36 -24.08
N LEU A 131 -3.97 6.71 -22.92
CA LEU A 131 -4.96 5.64 -22.78
C LEU A 131 -6.39 6.15 -23.02
N ALA A 132 -6.74 7.32 -22.50
CA ALA A 132 -8.06 7.92 -22.73
C ALA A 132 -8.31 8.18 -24.23
N TRP A 133 -7.34 8.75 -24.95
CA TRP A 133 -7.45 8.95 -26.40
C TRP A 133 -7.51 7.63 -27.18
N CYS A 134 -6.65 6.67 -26.83
CA CYS A 134 -6.62 5.35 -27.44
C CYS A 134 -7.97 4.64 -27.28
N HIS A 135 -8.54 4.69 -26.08
CA HIS A 135 -9.84 4.12 -25.80
C HIS A 135 -10.95 4.80 -26.66
N LEU A 136 -10.87 6.11 -26.92
CA LEU A 136 -11.86 6.89 -27.71
C LEU A 136 -11.73 6.69 -29.22
N LEU A 137 -10.55 6.27 -29.66
CA LEU A 137 -10.16 6.28 -31.06
C LEU A 137 -11.18 5.61 -31.99
N PRO A 138 -11.78 4.43 -31.68
CA PRO A 138 -12.80 3.84 -32.55
C PRO A 138 -14.05 4.71 -32.74
N GLN A 139 -14.47 5.43 -31.70
CA GLN A 139 -15.67 6.28 -31.74
C GLN A 139 -15.40 7.61 -32.44
N LEU A 140 -14.18 8.12 -32.32
CA LEU A 140 -13.75 9.37 -32.95
C LEU A 140 -13.72 9.28 -34.47
N ALA A 141 -13.72 8.10 -35.08
CA ALA A 141 -13.83 7.95 -36.53
C ALA A 141 -15.13 8.55 -37.11
N ASN A 142 -16.18 8.71 -36.30
CA ASN A 142 -17.43 9.37 -36.71
C ASN A 142 -17.45 10.89 -36.46
N GLN A 143 -16.43 11.41 -35.76
CA GLN A 143 -16.40 12.80 -35.28
C GLN A 143 -15.20 13.58 -35.83
N LEU A 144 -14.13 12.89 -36.21
CA LEU A 144 -12.91 13.45 -36.78
C LEU A 144 -12.80 13.14 -38.27
N PRO A 145 -12.18 14.05 -39.06
CA PRO A 145 -11.72 13.72 -40.40
C PRO A 145 -10.59 12.67 -40.40
N ALA A 146 -10.33 12.06 -41.56
CA ALA A 146 -9.34 11.00 -41.71
C ALA A 146 -7.94 11.37 -41.23
N ALA A 147 -7.46 12.57 -41.58
CA ALA A 147 -6.10 13.03 -41.27
C ALA A 147 -5.84 13.13 -39.75
N PRO A 148 -6.59 13.93 -38.95
CA PRO A 148 -6.36 14.02 -37.51
C PRO A 148 -6.61 12.69 -36.78
N TRP A 149 -7.54 11.86 -37.26
CA TRP A 149 -7.72 10.52 -36.69
C TRP A 149 -6.50 9.62 -36.92
N THR A 150 -5.94 9.66 -38.13
CA THR A 150 -4.75 8.87 -38.50
C THR A 150 -3.53 9.37 -37.75
N GLU A 151 -3.34 10.69 -37.65
CA GLU A 151 -2.26 11.30 -36.86
C GLU A 151 -2.33 10.90 -35.39
N LEU A 152 -3.53 10.85 -34.79
CA LEU A 152 -3.71 10.37 -33.43
C LEU A 152 -3.33 8.90 -33.29
N LEU A 153 -3.77 8.02 -34.21
CA LEU A 153 -3.39 6.60 -34.19
C LEU A 153 -1.87 6.42 -34.29
N GLU A 154 -1.24 7.07 -35.27
CA GLU A 154 0.21 7.00 -35.49
C GLU A 154 0.96 7.50 -34.25
N THR A 155 0.51 8.61 -33.66
CA THR A 155 1.07 9.13 -32.41
C THR A 155 0.97 8.11 -31.26
N MET A 156 -0.16 7.40 -31.12
CA MET A 156 -0.33 6.37 -30.08
C MET A 156 0.64 5.19 -30.30
N VAL A 157 0.80 4.75 -31.55
CA VAL A 157 1.75 3.68 -31.91
C VAL A 157 3.18 4.12 -31.63
N ASP A 158 3.58 5.31 -32.06
CA ASP A 158 4.92 5.86 -31.84
C ASP A 158 5.25 6.01 -30.35
N ILE A 159 4.27 6.45 -29.53
CA ILE A 159 4.42 6.54 -28.08
C ILE A 159 4.62 5.14 -27.48
N ALA A 160 3.81 4.15 -27.88
CA ALA A 160 3.93 2.78 -27.37
C ALA A 160 5.27 2.13 -27.75
N GLU A 161 5.74 2.31 -28.99
CA GLU A 161 7.05 1.84 -29.45
C GLU A 161 8.20 2.56 -28.73
N GLY A 162 8.14 3.88 -28.61
CA GLY A 162 9.16 4.68 -27.93
C GLY A 162 9.26 4.41 -26.43
N SER A 163 8.15 4.01 -25.79
CA SER A 163 8.08 3.75 -24.36
C SER A 163 8.69 2.41 -23.95
N GLN A 164 9.03 1.51 -24.89
CA GLN A 164 9.67 0.23 -24.59
C GLN A 164 11.06 0.37 -23.93
N GLN A 165 11.66 1.56 -23.98
CA GLN A 165 12.95 1.87 -23.35
C GLN A 165 12.80 2.42 -21.93
N LEU A 166 11.57 2.65 -21.44
CA LEU A 166 11.35 3.14 -20.09
C LEU A 166 11.79 2.08 -19.06
N SER A 167 12.50 2.52 -18.03
CA SER A 167 12.83 1.66 -16.90
C SER A 167 11.61 1.48 -16.00
N PRO A 168 11.21 0.24 -15.66
CA PRO A 168 10.16 0.02 -14.65
C PRO A 168 10.57 0.60 -13.30
N PHE A 169 11.84 0.55 -12.90
CA PHE A 169 12.30 1.08 -11.60
C PHE A 169 12.22 2.60 -11.49
N GLU A 170 12.54 3.32 -12.57
CA GLU A 170 12.55 4.80 -12.52
C GLU A 170 11.16 5.38 -12.74
N ARG A 171 10.34 4.70 -13.55
CA ARG A 171 9.04 5.20 -14.02
C ARG A 171 8.01 4.06 -14.08
N PRO A 172 7.69 3.42 -12.96
CA PRO A 172 6.91 2.18 -12.92
C PRO A 172 5.54 2.32 -13.58
N LEU A 173 4.83 3.40 -13.27
CA LEU A 173 3.50 3.65 -13.80
C LEU A 173 3.53 3.97 -15.29
N GLN A 174 4.46 4.82 -15.75
CA GLN A 174 4.56 5.18 -17.18
C GLN A 174 4.96 3.98 -18.03
N HIS A 175 5.95 3.20 -17.57
CA HIS A 175 6.34 1.96 -18.24
C HIS A 175 5.13 1.04 -18.40
N THR A 176 4.39 0.78 -17.31
CA THR A 176 3.24 -0.13 -17.34
C THR A 176 2.12 0.38 -18.25
N LEU A 177 1.77 1.66 -18.17
CA LEU A 177 0.68 2.25 -18.94
C LEU A 177 1.02 2.42 -20.44
N LEU A 178 2.24 2.89 -20.76
CA LEU A 178 2.61 3.25 -22.14
C LEU A 178 3.27 2.09 -22.89
N ALA A 179 4.22 1.38 -22.27
CA ALA A 179 4.91 0.27 -22.92
C ALA A 179 4.07 -1.01 -22.92
N GLY A 180 3.24 -1.19 -21.89
CA GLY A 180 2.36 -2.36 -21.74
C GLY A 180 0.93 -2.10 -22.21
N GLU A 181 0.13 -1.41 -21.39
CA GLU A 181 -1.33 -1.30 -21.58
C GLU A 181 -1.72 -0.61 -22.88
N LEU A 182 -1.05 0.48 -23.28
CA LEU A 182 -1.36 1.22 -24.50
C LEU A 182 -1.19 0.34 -25.74
N GLY A 183 -0.05 -0.35 -25.86
CA GLY A 183 0.23 -1.23 -26.99
C GLY A 183 -0.75 -2.41 -27.05
N LEU A 184 -1.02 -3.07 -25.93
CA LEU A 184 -2.01 -4.15 -25.85
C LEU A 184 -3.42 -3.65 -26.22
N THR A 185 -3.78 -2.44 -25.79
CA THR A 185 -5.09 -1.84 -26.13
C THR A 185 -5.20 -1.52 -27.62
N LEU A 186 -4.12 -1.03 -28.25
CA LEU A 186 -4.06 -0.82 -29.71
C LEU A 186 -4.22 -2.13 -30.48
N VAL A 187 -3.51 -3.20 -30.05
CA VAL A 187 -3.64 -4.55 -30.61
C VAL A 187 -5.09 -5.03 -30.55
N TYR A 188 -5.74 -4.83 -29.41
CA TYR A 188 -7.14 -5.22 -29.20
C TYR A 188 -8.11 -4.41 -30.05
N LEU A 189 -7.96 -3.08 -30.08
CA LEU A 189 -8.88 -2.17 -30.75
C LEU A 189 -8.73 -2.19 -32.27
N PHE A 190 -7.55 -2.45 -32.80
CA PHE A 190 -7.28 -2.40 -34.24
C PHE A 190 -6.57 -3.68 -34.72
N PRO A 191 -7.21 -4.86 -34.60
CA PRO A 191 -6.62 -6.12 -35.03
C PRO A 191 -6.35 -6.18 -36.53
N GLU A 192 -6.99 -5.30 -37.31
CA GLU A 192 -6.85 -5.21 -38.76
C GLU A 192 -5.54 -4.53 -39.20
N LEU A 193 -4.87 -3.80 -38.31
CA LEU A 193 -3.71 -2.95 -38.64
C LEU A 193 -2.39 -3.60 -38.22
N GLU A 194 -1.51 -3.84 -39.19
CA GLU A 194 -0.19 -4.43 -38.95
C GLU A 194 0.67 -3.60 -37.99
N SER A 195 0.59 -2.27 -38.06
CA SER A 195 1.30 -1.37 -37.12
C SER A 195 0.91 -1.61 -35.67
N CYS A 196 -0.36 -1.93 -35.39
CA CYS A 196 -0.82 -2.28 -34.05
C CYS A 196 -0.40 -3.71 -33.69
N GLN A 197 -0.52 -4.68 -34.60
CA GLN A 197 -0.12 -6.07 -34.32
C GLN A 197 1.36 -6.23 -33.97
N ARG A 198 2.25 -5.38 -34.52
CA ARG A 198 3.68 -5.37 -34.17
C ARG A 198 3.96 -5.03 -32.70
N LEU A 199 3.01 -4.42 -31.99
CA LEU A 199 3.14 -4.07 -30.58
C LEU A 199 2.88 -5.23 -29.62
N ALA A 200 2.30 -6.35 -30.07
CA ALA A 200 1.82 -7.41 -29.19
C ALA A 200 2.93 -7.99 -28.30
N ASP A 201 3.99 -8.52 -28.92
CA ASP A 201 5.07 -9.19 -28.18
C ASP A 201 5.81 -8.23 -27.23
N SER A 202 6.04 -6.98 -27.66
CA SER A 202 6.71 -5.98 -26.83
C SER A 202 5.83 -5.56 -25.64
N SER A 203 4.52 -5.44 -25.85
CA SER A 203 3.56 -5.09 -24.79
C SER A 203 3.46 -6.19 -23.74
N ASP A 204 3.34 -7.46 -24.17
CA ASP A 204 3.29 -8.61 -23.26
C ASP A 204 4.60 -8.75 -22.47
N SER A 205 5.74 -8.50 -23.14
CA SER A 205 7.07 -8.49 -22.51
C SER A 205 7.20 -7.36 -21.48
N ALA A 206 6.77 -6.14 -21.81
CA ALA A 206 6.79 -5.01 -20.88
C ALA A 206 5.89 -5.26 -19.66
N LEU A 207 4.68 -5.79 -19.86
CA LEU A 207 3.77 -6.13 -18.77
C LEU A 207 4.35 -7.19 -17.83
N SER A 208 4.93 -8.26 -18.39
CA SER A 208 5.59 -9.31 -17.62
C SER A 208 6.81 -8.78 -16.86
N THR A 209 7.61 -7.94 -17.51
CA THR A 209 8.79 -7.29 -16.91
C THR A 209 8.39 -6.40 -15.75
N GLY A 210 7.35 -5.58 -15.92
CA GLY A 210 6.85 -4.71 -14.85
C GLY A 210 6.43 -5.50 -13.60
N LEU A 211 5.73 -6.62 -13.76
CA LEU A 211 5.34 -7.48 -12.64
C LEU A 211 6.54 -8.18 -11.98
N ILE A 212 7.54 -8.60 -12.75
CA ILE A 212 8.69 -9.36 -12.24
C ILE A 212 9.68 -8.44 -11.54
N GLU A 213 9.94 -7.26 -12.10
CA GLU A 213 10.99 -6.35 -11.61
C GLU A 213 10.49 -5.43 -10.48
N LEU A 214 9.19 -5.10 -10.42
CA LEU A 214 8.66 -4.18 -9.41
C LEU A 214 8.22 -4.85 -8.11
N LEU A 215 8.19 -6.18 -8.06
CA LEU A 215 7.59 -6.94 -6.96
C LEU A 215 8.57 -7.98 -6.42
N ASP A 216 8.50 -8.20 -5.11
CA ASP A 216 9.43 -9.05 -4.35
C ASP A 216 9.28 -10.57 -4.57
N GLY A 217 8.47 -11.00 -5.53
CA GLY A 217 8.13 -12.41 -5.76
C GLY A 217 6.88 -12.88 -4.98
N GLU A 218 6.46 -12.13 -3.95
CA GLU A 218 5.23 -12.35 -3.19
C GLU A 218 4.24 -11.16 -3.36
N GLY A 219 4.38 -10.45 -4.48
CA GLY A 219 3.46 -9.44 -4.94
C GLY A 219 3.53 -8.11 -4.19
N LEU A 220 4.55 -7.89 -3.37
CA LEU A 220 4.73 -6.64 -2.66
C LEU A 220 5.70 -5.73 -3.44
N PRO A 221 5.33 -4.47 -3.71
CA PRO A 221 6.27 -3.52 -4.30
C PRO A 221 7.19 -2.93 -3.23
N HIS A 222 8.29 -2.34 -3.68
CA HIS A 222 9.09 -1.47 -2.83
C HIS A 222 8.22 -0.38 -2.17
N VAL A 223 8.51 -0.02 -0.93
CA VAL A 223 7.71 0.97 -0.19
C VAL A 223 7.63 2.32 -0.92
N SER A 224 8.68 2.71 -1.63
CA SER A 224 8.71 3.92 -2.46
C SER A 224 7.70 3.90 -3.61
N ASP A 225 7.30 2.72 -4.08
CA ASP A 225 6.35 2.52 -5.18
C ASP A 225 4.92 2.28 -4.68
N LEU A 226 4.72 2.17 -3.36
CA LEU A 226 3.37 2.07 -2.79
C LEU A 226 2.42 3.17 -3.29
N PRO A 227 2.80 4.47 -3.39
CA PRO A 227 1.89 5.51 -3.86
C PRO A 227 1.23 5.23 -5.21
N VAL A 228 1.90 4.48 -6.11
CA VAL A 228 1.38 4.11 -7.44
C VAL A 228 0.90 2.66 -7.52
N PHE A 229 1.05 1.86 -6.47
CA PHE A 229 0.80 0.41 -6.50
C PHE A 229 -0.62 0.04 -6.95
N ARG A 230 -1.66 0.70 -6.44
CA ARG A 230 -3.02 0.40 -6.88
C ARG A 230 -3.29 0.81 -8.33
N ALA A 231 -2.62 1.85 -8.84
CA ALA A 231 -2.71 2.24 -10.24
C ALA A 231 -2.07 1.19 -11.16
N LEU A 232 -0.95 0.59 -10.72
CA LEU A 232 -0.34 -0.57 -11.39
C LEU A 232 -1.29 -1.77 -11.40
N ILE A 233 -1.89 -2.13 -10.25
CA ILE A 233 -2.90 -3.21 -10.17
C ILE A 233 -4.06 -2.94 -11.12
N ALA A 234 -4.54 -1.70 -11.19
CA ALA A 234 -5.62 -1.33 -12.10
C ALA A 234 -5.23 -1.54 -13.57
N SER A 235 -4.01 -1.14 -13.95
CA SER A 235 -3.47 -1.36 -15.30
C SER A 235 -3.34 -2.85 -15.63
N TRP A 236 -2.66 -3.63 -14.79
CA TRP A 236 -2.52 -5.07 -14.99
C TRP A 236 -3.86 -5.80 -15.05
N THR A 237 -4.83 -5.39 -14.24
CA THR A 237 -6.20 -5.93 -14.29
C THR A 237 -6.87 -5.61 -15.63
N ARG A 238 -6.73 -4.39 -16.15
CA ARG A 238 -7.31 -4.03 -17.45
C ARG A 238 -6.65 -4.81 -18.58
N CYS A 239 -5.32 -4.94 -18.56
CA CYS A 239 -4.57 -5.75 -19.52
C CYS A 239 -5.04 -7.20 -19.52
N GLU A 240 -5.22 -7.81 -18.34
CA GLU A 240 -5.69 -9.17 -18.23
C GLU A 240 -7.08 -9.37 -18.85
N LEU A 241 -8.00 -8.45 -18.59
CA LEU A 241 -9.36 -8.51 -19.16
C LEU A 241 -9.35 -8.31 -20.69
N ILE A 242 -8.46 -7.45 -21.20
CA ILE A 242 -8.26 -7.27 -22.65
C ILE A 242 -7.71 -8.56 -23.29
N SER A 243 -6.67 -9.14 -22.69
CA SER A 243 -6.01 -10.35 -23.18
C SER A 243 -6.95 -11.56 -23.16
N ALA A 244 -7.72 -11.72 -22.08
CA ALA A 244 -8.76 -12.74 -22.00
C ALA A 244 -9.79 -12.59 -23.13
N ALA A 245 -10.15 -11.37 -23.52
CA ALA A 245 -11.05 -11.12 -24.66
C ALA A 245 -10.41 -11.42 -26.04
N LEU A 246 -9.07 -11.51 -26.10
CA LEU A 246 -8.31 -11.98 -27.25
C LEU A 246 -8.07 -13.50 -27.24
N ASP A 247 -8.59 -14.22 -26.24
CA ASP A 247 -8.27 -15.63 -25.97
C ASP A 247 -6.74 -15.86 -25.82
N LYS A 248 -6.03 -14.92 -25.19
CA LYS A 248 -4.58 -14.93 -24.96
C LYS A 248 -4.22 -14.58 -23.50
N ASP A 249 -3.00 -14.90 -23.10
CA ASP A 249 -2.38 -14.41 -21.86
C ASP A 249 -1.37 -13.30 -22.22
N CYS A 250 -1.41 -12.17 -21.51
CA CYS A 250 -0.38 -11.11 -21.63
C CYS A 250 0.76 -11.23 -20.62
N PHE A 251 0.68 -12.20 -19.70
CA PHE A 251 1.68 -12.42 -18.68
C PHE A 251 2.41 -13.73 -18.90
N SER A 252 3.72 -13.73 -18.65
CA SER A 252 4.46 -14.96 -18.40
C SER A 252 3.87 -15.69 -17.17
N ARG A 253 4.21 -16.97 -17.01
CA ARG A 253 3.75 -17.76 -15.87
C ARG A 253 4.16 -17.16 -14.52
N ASP A 254 5.38 -16.62 -14.44
CA ASP A 254 5.90 -16.05 -13.19
C ASP A 254 5.27 -14.69 -12.91
N ALA A 255 5.08 -13.86 -13.95
CA ALA A 255 4.34 -12.61 -13.84
C ALA A 255 2.87 -12.83 -13.43
N ARG A 256 2.20 -13.88 -13.95
CA ARG A 256 0.85 -14.27 -13.51
C ARG A 256 0.80 -14.57 -12.02
N ALA A 257 1.76 -15.34 -11.50
CA ALA A 257 1.82 -15.65 -10.07
C ALA A 257 2.06 -14.40 -9.23
N GLN A 258 2.99 -13.52 -9.65
CA GLN A 258 3.23 -12.23 -9.01
C GLN A 258 1.96 -11.36 -8.99
N PHE A 259 1.18 -11.33 -10.07
CA PHE A 259 -0.07 -10.58 -10.14
C PHE A 259 -1.14 -11.11 -9.15
N GLU A 260 -1.31 -12.42 -9.04
CA GLU A 260 -2.19 -13.05 -8.04
C GLU A 260 -1.82 -12.62 -6.61
N TRP A 261 -0.53 -12.67 -6.28
CA TRP A 261 -0.03 -12.19 -4.99
C TRP A 261 -0.21 -10.68 -4.81
N ALA A 262 0.02 -9.88 -5.85
CA ALA A 262 -0.11 -8.43 -5.79
C ALA A 262 -1.55 -7.99 -5.50
N VAL A 263 -2.54 -8.70 -6.06
CA VAL A 263 -3.96 -8.49 -5.72
C VAL A 263 -4.21 -8.74 -4.22
N ARG A 264 -3.67 -9.83 -3.67
CA ARG A 264 -3.75 -10.13 -2.23
C ARG A 264 -3.09 -9.03 -1.40
N GLN A 265 -1.89 -8.58 -1.76
CA GLN A 265 -1.20 -7.52 -1.02
C GLN A 265 -2.01 -6.22 -1.08
N ALA A 266 -2.52 -5.81 -2.24
CA ALA A 266 -3.34 -4.60 -2.36
C ALA A 266 -4.59 -4.64 -1.47
N ILE A 267 -5.21 -5.81 -1.30
CA ILE A 267 -6.31 -6.01 -0.35
C ILE A 267 -5.83 -5.84 1.09
N CYS A 268 -4.70 -6.45 1.44
CA CYS A 268 -4.14 -6.42 2.79
C CYS A 268 -3.68 -5.02 3.20
N LEU A 269 -3.19 -4.22 2.26
CA LEU A 269 -2.76 -2.84 2.42
C LEU A 269 -3.91 -1.82 2.36
N THR A 270 -5.15 -2.29 2.22
CA THR A 270 -6.33 -1.42 2.27
C THR A 270 -6.80 -1.18 3.71
N ARG A 271 -7.03 0.09 4.04
CA ARG A 271 -7.63 0.55 5.30
C ARG A 271 -9.13 0.30 5.33
N GLN A 272 -9.75 0.58 6.48
CA GLN A 272 -11.19 0.41 6.69
C GLN A 272 -12.04 1.39 5.86
N ASP A 273 -11.53 2.59 5.62
CA ASP A 273 -12.13 3.64 4.79
C ASP A 273 -11.86 3.44 3.28
N GLN A 274 -11.29 2.29 2.91
CA GLN A 274 -10.85 1.92 1.56
C GLN A 274 -9.64 2.70 1.01
N SER A 275 -9.07 3.66 1.75
CA SER A 275 -7.79 4.27 1.39
C SER A 275 -6.65 3.25 1.50
N GLN A 276 -5.51 3.56 0.89
CA GLN A 276 -4.32 2.73 1.00
C GLN A 276 -3.51 3.16 2.24
N LEU A 277 -2.77 2.24 2.85
CA LEU A 277 -1.74 2.59 3.84
C LEU A 277 -0.80 3.69 3.31
N PHE A 278 -0.33 4.52 4.23
CA PHE A 278 0.50 5.72 3.99
C PHE A 278 -0.12 6.84 3.14
N THR A 279 -1.35 6.71 2.65
CA THR A 279 -2.03 7.82 1.93
C THR A 279 -2.76 8.77 2.88
N THR A 280 -2.71 10.08 2.63
CA THR A 280 -3.44 11.11 3.42
C THR A 280 -4.73 11.57 2.73
N ALA A 281 -4.87 11.32 1.43
CA ALA A 281 -6.01 11.71 0.62
C ALA A 281 -7.01 10.56 0.43
N THR A 282 -8.26 10.92 0.11
CA THR A 282 -9.30 9.99 -0.34
C THR A 282 -9.02 9.51 -1.78
N GLY A 283 -7.94 8.73 -1.95
CA GLY A 283 -7.60 7.99 -3.18
C GLY A 283 -8.35 6.66 -3.32
N ALA A 284 -9.49 6.51 -2.64
CA ALA A 284 -10.28 5.28 -2.62
C ALA A 284 -11.29 5.17 -3.78
N GLU A 285 -11.37 6.18 -4.66
CA GLU A 285 -12.40 6.19 -5.70
C GLU A 285 -12.28 4.99 -6.64
N ALA A 286 -13.42 4.33 -6.81
CA ALA A 286 -13.56 3.11 -7.60
C ALA A 286 -12.58 1.97 -7.24
N TRP A 287 -11.93 2.01 -6.07
CA TRP A 287 -11.09 0.90 -5.61
C TRP A 287 -11.91 -0.37 -5.40
N ASP A 288 -13.15 -0.26 -4.91
CA ASP A 288 -14.06 -1.39 -4.77
C ASP A 288 -14.40 -2.06 -6.11
N LEU A 289 -14.55 -1.28 -7.19
CA LEU A 289 -14.75 -1.77 -8.55
C LEU A 289 -13.50 -2.41 -9.12
N CYS A 290 -12.34 -1.74 -8.97
CA CYS A 290 -11.04 -2.26 -9.38
C CYS A 290 -10.73 -3.60 -8.69
N CYS A 291 -10.92 -3.65 -7.36
CA CYS A 291 -10.67 -4.82 -6.55
C CYS A 291 -11.60 -5.97 -6.95
N GLU A 292 -12.89 -5.71 -7.21
CA GLU A 292 -13.80 -6.74 -7.72
C GLU A 292 -13.34 -7.32 -9.07
N ALA A 293 -12.90 -6.47 -10.01
CA ALA A 293 -12.37 -6.90 -11.30
C ALA A 293 -11.09 -7.74 -11.14
N ALA A 294 -10.15 -7.27 -10.32
CA ALA A 294 -8.90 -7.96 -10.03
C ALA A 294 -9.14 -9.34 -9.38
N LEU A 295 -10.09 -9.43 -8.44
CA LEU A 295 -10.49 -10.68 -7.80
C LEU A 295 -11.14 -11.67 -8.78
N GLN A 296 -11.87 -11.18 -9.79
CA GLN A 296 -12.41 -12.05 -10.83
C GLN A 296 -11.32 -12.58 -11.76
N ALA A 297 -10.31 -11.77 -12.04
CA ALA A 297 -9.17 -12.13 -12.89
C ALA A 297 -8.19 -13.08 -12.20
N ALA A 298 -7.85 -12.83 -10.93
CA ALA A 298 -6.72 -13.48 -10.26
C ALA A 298 -7.00 -13.90 -8.79
N GLY A 299 -8.16 -13.56 -8.23
CA GLY A 299 -8.44 -13.79 -6.80
C GLY A 299 -8.80 -15.23 -6.45
N ASP A 300 -8.20 -15.76 -5.39
CA ASP A 300 -8.60 -17.03 -4.80
C ASP A 300 -9.67 -16.88 -3.71
N GLU A 301 -10.14 -18.01 -3.15
CA GLU A 301 -11.20 -18.00 -2.13
C GLU A 301 -10.82 -17.20 -0.88
N VAL A 302 -9.54 -17.14 -0.51
CA VAL A 302 -9.04 -16.36 0.63
C VAL A 302 -9.09 -14.87 0.31
N ASP A 303 -8.69 -14.46 -0.89
CA ASP A 303 -8.70 -13.07 -1.31
C ASP A 303 -10.11 -12.50 -1.35
N TRP A 304 -11.07 -13.29 -1.86
CA TRP A 304 -12.48 -12.93 -1.81
C TRP A 304 -12.99 -12.70 -0.39
N ILE A 305 -12.52 -13.47 0.60
CA ILE A 305 -12.88 -13.26 2.01
C ILE A 305 -12.26 -11.99 2.54
N LEU A 306 -10.96 -11.79 2.35
CA LEU A 306 -10.25 -10.62 2.82
C LEU A 306 -10.92 -9.34 2.28
N ALA A 307 -11.19 -9.29 0.97
CA ALA A 307 -11.86 -8.16 0.34
C ALA A 307 -13.31 -7.99 0.82
N SER A 308 -14.04 -9.08 1.10
CA SER A 308 -15.39 -9.00 1.67
C SER A 308 -15.44 -8.34 3.04
N GLN A 309 -14.33 -8.29 3.79
CA GLN A 309 -14.29 -7.68 5.11
C GLN A 309 -14.07 -6.17 5.05
N SER A 310 -13.21 -5.69 4.16
CA SER A 310 -12.77 -4.28 4.15
C SER A 310 -13.19 -3.47 2.92
N ILE A 311 -13.36 -4.10 1.76
CA ILE A 311 -13.43 -3.39 0.46
C ILE A 311 -14.81 -3.50 -0.16
N LEU A 312 -15.30 -4.72 -0.40
CA LEU A 312 -16.52 -4.94 -1.18
C LEU A 312 -17.75 -4.33 -0.49
N ASN A 313 -18.65 -3.75 -1.29
CA ASN A 313 -19.94 -3.25 -0.82
C ASN A 313 -20.96 -4.40 -0.65
N SER A 314 -22.13 -4.11 -0.06
CA SER A 314 -23.15 -5.14 0.25
C SER A 314 -23.68 -5.88 -0.99
N LYS A 315 -23.79 -5.19 -2.13
CA LYS A 315 -24.23 -5.76 -3.40
C LYS A 315 -23.19 -6.74 -3.94
N GLN A 316 -21.93 -6.33 -3.99
CA GLN A 316 -20.80 -7.16 -4.43
C GLN A 316 -20.64 -8.40 -3.54
N LYS A 317 -20.68 -8.22 -2.21
CA LYS A 317 -20.62 -9.34 -1.26
C LYS A 317 -21.70 -10.38 -1.52
N SER A 318 -22.93 -9.92 -1.78
CA SER A 318 -24.08 -10.80 -2.04
C SER A 318 -23.92 -11.56 -3.35
N ALA A 319 -23.47 -10.89 -4.41
CA ALA A 319 -23.25 -11.50 -5.73
C ALA A 319 -22.20 -12.62 -5.67
N HIS A 320 -21.10 -12.40 -4.93
CA HIS A 320 -19.96 -13.31 -4.90
C HIS A 320 -19.90 -14.20 -3.65
N ARG A 321 -20.95 -14.23 -2.83
CA ARG A 321 -20.98 -15.01 -1.57
C ARG A 321 -20.61 -16.49 -1.77
N HIS A 322 -21.05 -17.05 -2.90
CA HIS A 322 -20.78 -18.43 -3.27
C HIS A 322 -19.28 -18.77 -3.41
N LYS A 323 -18.42 -17.77 -3.65
CA LYS A 323 -16.97 -17.94 -3.80
C LYS A 323 -16.26 -18.32 -2.49
N TYR A 324 -16.84 -17.98 -1.34
CA TYR A 324 -16.13 -18.05 -0.07
C TYR A 324 -16.97 -18.47 1.15
N GLN A 325 -18.27 -18.69 0.99
CA GLN A 325 -19.18 -19.01 2.09
C GLN A 325 -18.84 -20.29 2.86
N HIS A 326 -18.05 -21.19 2.30
CA HIS A 326 -17.67 -22.47 2.92
C HIS A 326 -16.46 -22.37 3.85
N LEU A 327 -15.71 -21.26 3.80
CA LEU A 327 -14.53 -21.05 4.64
C LEU A 327 -14.91 -20.42 5.98
N ASP A 328 -14.29 -20.92 7.06
CA ASP A 328 -14.45 -20.32 8.38
C ASP A 328 -13.63 -19.02 8.48
N GLN A 329 -14.34 -17.90 8.51
CA GLN A 329 -13.78 -16.56 8.64
C GLN A 329 -12.99 -16.36 9.94
N LYS A 330 -13.24 -17.15 10.98
CA LYS A 330 -12.55 -17.03 12.26
C LYS A 330 -11.15 -17.65 12.26
N THR A 331 -10.87 -18.54 11.31
CA THR A 331 -9.59 -19.25 11.17
C THR A 331 -8.63 -18.62 10.17
N LEU A 332 -9.05 -17.59 9.43
CA LEU A 332 -8.13 -16.86 8.55
C LEU A 332 -7.23 -15.96 9.39
N ALA A 333 -5.97 -16.38 9.54
CA ALA A 333 -4.91 -15.46 9.91
C ALA A 333 -4.85 -14.36 8.84
N ALA A 334 -4.76 -13.08 9.24
CA ALA A 334 -4.33 -12.07 8.28
C ALA A 334 -2.87 -12.38 7.96
N PRO A 335 -2.45 -12.19 6.70
CA PRO A 335 -1.02 -12.14 6.43
C PRO A 335 -0.43 -10.97 7.23
N VAL A 336 0.58 -11.30 8.02
CA VAL A 336 1.60 -10.33 8.39
C VAL A 336 2.50 -10.19 7.19
N ILE A 337 2.94 -8.97 6.92
CA ILE A 337 3.77 -8.66 5.76
C ILE A 337 5.12 -8.24 6.29
N HIS A 338 6.19 -8.87 5.80
CA HIS A 338 7.55 -8.41 5.99
C HIS A 338 8.34 -8.79 4.74
N SER A 339 9.02 -7.80 4.18
CA SER A 339 9.90 -8.00 3.04
C SER A 339 11.09 -7.07 3.18
N ALA A 340 12.26 -7.65 3.42
CA ALA A 340 13.51 -6.91 3.44
C ALA A 340 13.77 -6.25 2.09
N TRP A 341 13.43 -6.93 0.97
CA TRP A 341 13.56 -6.36 -0.37
C TRP A 341 12.65 -5.15 -0.59
N SER A 342 11.40 -5.21 -0.10
CA SER A 342 10.46 -4.08 -0.25
C SER A 342 10.68 -2.96 0.76
N GLU A 343 11.60 -3.15 1.71
CA GLU A 343 11.86 -2.28 2.85
C GLU A 343 10.59 -1.91 3.63
N PHE A 344 9.69 -2.91 3.77
CA PHE A 344 8.35 -2.69 4.26
C PHE A 344 7.84 -3.82 5.17
N THR A 345 7.16 -3.43 6.24
CA THR A 345 6.56 -4.36 7.22
C THR A 345 5.18 -3.89 7.65
N VAL A 346 4.23 -4.84 7.75
CA VAL A 346 2.90 -4.64 8.32
C VAL A 346 2.63 -5.69 9.40
N MET A 347 2.72 -5.27 10.66
CA MET A 347 2.41 -6.07 11.83
C MET A 347 0.91 -5.99 12.16
N ARG A 348 0.30 -7.11 12.58
CA ARG A 348 -1.13 -7.16 12.88
C ARG A 348 -1.46 -8.10 14.02
N ASN A 349 -2.34 -7.64 14.90
CA ASN A 349 -2.76 -8.47 16.02
C ASN A 349 -3.80 -9.56 15.65
N SER A 350 -4.48 -9.43 14.49
CA SER A 350 -5.47 -10.41 14.01
C SER A 350 -5.85 -10.21 12.54
N GLY A 351 -6.56 -11.22 12.01
CA GLY A 351 -7.20 -11.23 10.68
C GLY A 351 -8.33 -10.22 10.45
N ARG A 352 -8.83 -9.57 11.50
CA ARG A 352 -10.10 -8.84 11.45
C ARG A 352 -9.93 -7.44 10.86
N LYS A 353 -11.03 -6.89 10.35
CA LYS A 353 -11.12 -5.48 9.94
C LYS A 353 -10.69 -4.52 11.06
N SER A 354 -11.09 -4.81 12.30
CA SER A 354 -10.77 -4.02 13.49
C SER A 354 -9.45 -4.42 14.15
N ALA A 355 -8.51 -5.01 13.43
CA ALA A 355 -7.20 -5.35 13.98
C ALA A 355 -6.44 -4.07 14.36
N HIS A 356 -5.57 -4.19 15.38
CA HIS A 356 -4.45 -3.27 15.52
C HIS A 356 -3.45 -3.59 14.42
N ARG A 357 -2.94 -2.55 13.76
CA ARG A 357 -2.01 -2.67 12.65
C ARG A 357 -0.96 -1.60 12.76
N LEU A 358 0.31 -1.97 12.63
CA LEU A 358 1.42 -1.04 12.48
C LEU A 358 2.08 -1.30 11.12
N ALA A 359 2.13 -0.29 10.27
CA ALA A 359 2.90 -0.31 9.03
C ALA A 359 4.19 0.50 9.22
N ILE A 360 5.30 -0.01 8.69
CA ILE A 360 6.63 0.60 8.78
C ILE A 360 7.31 0.46 7.42
N GLY A 361 7.65 1.60 6.81
CA GLY A 361 8.56 1.72 5.68
C GLY A 361 9.90 2.22 6.16
N TYR A 362 10.99 1.56 5.78
CA TYR A 362 12.34 1.84 6.29
C TYR A 362 13.38 2.01 5.17
N ASP A 363 12.92 2.43 3.98
CA ASP A 363 13.77 2.72 2.82
C ASP A 363 14.58 4.01 2.91
N GLN A 364 14.21 4.86 3.86
CA GLN A 364 14.90 6.12 4.13
C GLN A 364 15.36 6.14 5.59
N PRO A 365 16.37 6.96 5.92
CA PRO A 365 16.79 7.14 7.31
C PRO A 365 15.63 7.55 8.21
N THR A 366 14.72 8.39 7.71
CA THR A 366 13.44 8.68 8.37
C THR A 366 12.38 7.68 7.93
N MET A 367 11.95 6.79 8.83
CA MET A 367 10.95 5.77 8.53
C MET A 367 9.56 6.38 8.31
N SER A 368 8.79 5.81 7.39
CA SER A 368 7.34 6.06 7.31
C SER A 368 6.61 5.11 8.26
N THR A 369 5.69 5.62 9.09
CA THR A 369 4.94 4.79 10.03
C THR A 369 3.46 5.14 10.07
N GLU A 370 2.63 4.13 10.30
CA GLU A 370 1.20 4.29 10.52
C GLU A 370 0.68 3.27 11.51
N LEU A 371 0.13 3.75 12.64
CA LEU A 371 -0.55 2.90 13.61
C LEU A 371 -2.06 3.08 13.53
N MET A 372 -2.75 1.97 13.30
CA MET A 372 -4.21 1.87 13.39
C MET A 372 -4.62 1.11 14.65
N GLN A 373 -5.54 1.71 15.41
CA GLN A 373 -6.25 1.06 16.50
C GLN A 373 -7.70 0.80 16.08
N ARG A 374 -8.03 -0.47 15.80
CA ARG A 374 -9.41 -0.91 15.50
C ARG A 374 -10.08 -0.15 14.34
N GLY A 375 -9.29 0.21 13.33
CA GLY A 375 -9.76 0.94 12.15
C GLY A 375 -9.63 2.46 12.24
N HIS A 376 -9.16 3.01 13.36
CA HIS A 376 -8.86 4.43 13.54
C HIS A 376 -7.35 4.66 13.54
N THR A 377 -6.86 5.63 12.77
CA THR A 377 -5.43 5.93 12.67
C THR A 377 -5.01 6.88 13.80
N LEU A 378 -4.13 6.40 14.67
CA LEU A 378 -3.60 7.19 15.79
C LEU A 378 -2.50 8.15 15.34
N TRP A 379 -1.58 7.66 14.51
CA TRP A 379 -0.53 8.45 13.88
C TRP A 379 -0.25 7.94 12.48
N GLN A 380 0.25 8.83 11.63
CA GLN A 380 0.65 8.53 10.26
C GLN A 380 1.68 9.56 9.78
N GLY A 381 2.79 9.08 9.22
CA GLY A 381 3.82 9.91 8.58
C GLY A 381 5.22 9.55 9.06
N ASP A 382 6.11 10.52 9.00
CA ASP A 382 7.54 10.37 9.28
C ASP A 382 7.82 10.13 10.76
N TRP A 383 8.42 8.98 11.09
CA TRP A 383 8.98 8.68 12.39
C TRP A 383 10.36 9.34 12.53
N ALA A 384 10.34 10.63 12.86
CA ALA A 384 11.54 11.44 12.98
C ALA A 384 12.31 11.14 14.27
N THR A 385 13.63 11.01 14.15
CA THR A 385 14.57 10.80 15.26
C THR A 385 15.65 11.86 15.20
N SER A 386 16.08 12.37 16.34
CA SER A 386 17.18 13.32 16.44
C SER A 386 18.04 12.98 17.63
N ILE A 387 19.35 12.89 17.40
CA ILE A 387 20.34 12.53 18.41
C ILE A 387 21.42 13.61 18.40
N SER A 388 21.81 14.07 19.58
CA SER A 388 23.03 14.87 19.77
C SER A 388 23.96 14.18 20.76
N ILE A 389 25.25 14.17 20.45
CA ILE A 389 26.32 13.63 21.31
C ILE A 389 27.25 14.77 21.70
N ASP A 390 27.40 15.01 23.00
CA ASP A 390 28.18 16.13 23.56
C ASP A 390 27.81 17.49 22.92
N GLY A 391 26.51 17.70 22.72
CA GLY A 391 25.94 18.90 22.10
C GLY A 391 26.09 18.98 20.58
N THR A 392 26.68 17.98 19.93
CA THR A 392 26.84 17.92 18.48
C THR A 392 25.77 17.03 17.86
N PRO A 393 24.91 17.55 16.96
CA PRO A 393 23.92 16.73 16.26
C PRO A 393 24.59 15.61 15.45
N VAL A 394 24.03 14.41 15.54
CA VAL A 394 24.42 13.25 14.73
C VAL A 394 23.53 13.21 13.49
N ALA A 395 24.16 13.24 12.32
CA ALA A 395 23.48 12.91 11.07
C ALA A 395 23.45 11.37 10.94
N PHE A 396 22.29 10.82 10.59
CA PHE A 396 22.14 9.43 10.21
C PHE A 396 21.56 9.43 8.78
N ASP A 397 22.42 9.16 7.81
CA ASP A 397 22.11 9.09 6.37
C ASP A 397 22.28 7.68 5.81
N HIS A 398 22.57 6.70 6.68
CA HIS A 398 22.68 5.30 6.35
C HIS A 398 21.31 4.62 6.28
N GLU A 399 21.23 3.58 5.45
CA GLU A 399 20.06 2.71 5.32
C GLU A 399 19.85 1.90 6.62
N TRP A 400 18.65 1.33 6.76
CA TRP A 400 18.29 0.49 7.90
C TRP A 400 18.47 -0.98 7.55
N ASP A 401 19.29 -1.68 8.33
CA ASP A 401 19.46 -3.12 8.23
C ASP A 401 18.45 -3.85 9.12
N VAL A 402 17.75 -4.86 8.58
CA VAL A 402 16.92 -5.77 9.36
C VAL A 402 17.82 -6.75 10.11
N THR A 403 17.98 -6.57 11.42
CA THR A 403 18.76 -7.50 12.25
C THR A 403 17.92 -8.67 12.74
N CYS A 404 16.61 -8.47 12.91
CA CYS A 404 15.69 -9.52 13.33
C CYS A 404 14.27 -9.28 12.82
N TRP A 405 13.66 -10.33 12.26
CA TRP A 405 12.21 -10.40 12.03
C TRP A 405 11.68 -11.71 12.62
N PHE A 406 10.61 -11.62 13.41
CA PHE A 406 9.96 -12.77 14.03
C PHE A 406 8.44 -12.58 14.09
N SER A 407 7.68 -13.63 13.80
CA SER A 407 6.22 -13.58 13.89
C SER A 407 5.65 -14.94 14.28
N ASP A 408 4.83 -14.97 15.33
CA ASP A 408 4.18 -16.18 15.82
C ASP A 408 2.77 -15.92 16.38
N ASP A 409 2.27 -16.83 17.22
CA ASP A 409 0.95 -16.73 17.84
C ASP A 409 0.85 -15.68 18.95
N ASP A 410 1.98 -15.22 19.51
CA ASP A 410 2.04 -14.29 20.62
C ASP A 410 2.37 -12.86 20.15
N GLY A 411 3.19 -12.68 19.12
CA GLY A 411 3.56 -11.34 18.63
C GLY A 411 4.21 -11.29 17.25
N ASP A 412 4.32 -10.07 16.73
CA ASP A 412 5.20 -9.74 15.59
C ASP A 412 6.32 -8.84 16.12
N TYR A 413 7.57 -9.14 15.76
CA TYR A 413 8.76 -8.42 16.17
C TYR A 413 9.63 -8.03 14.97
N LEU A 414 10.11 -6.78 14.99
CA LEU A 414 11.07 -6.25 14.04
C LEU A 414 12.17 -5.52 14.82
N GLU A 415 13.41 -5.83 14.50
CA GLU A 415 14.59 -5.08 14.94
C GLU A 415 15.33 -4.57 13.71
N LEU A 416 15.59 -3.26 13.71
CA LEU A 416 16.32 -2.54 12.67
C LEU A 416 17.57 -1.90 13.29
N GLU A 417 18.67 -1.84 12.55
CA GLU A 417 19.92 -1.21 12.96
C GLU A 417 20.41 -0.23 11.89
N THR A 418 21.01 0.87 12.31
CA THR A 418 21.73 1.78 11.42
C THR A 418 22.97 2.34 12.13
N ASP A 419 24.01 2.64 11.36
CA ASP A 419 25.26 3.22 11.85
C ASP A 419 25.05 4.72 12.17
N LEU A 420 25.59 5.17 13.30
CA LEU A 420 25.61 6.59 13.71
C LEU A 420 27.00 7.22 13.53
N GLY A 421 27.96 6.46 13.00
CA GLY A 421 29.36 6.79 12.92
C GLY A 421 30.08 6.72 14.28
N SER A 422 31.41 6.83 14.25
CA SER A 422 32.25 6.87 15.48
C SER A 422 32.03 5.69 16.43
N ASP A 423 31.91 4.47 15.90
CA ASP A 423 31.63 3.24 16.64
C ASP A 423 30.32 3.28 17.45
N ARG A 424 29.31 4.01 16.96
CA ARG A 424 27.97 4.06 17.54
C ARG A 424 26.94 3.54 16.55
N ARG A 425 25.87 2.96 17.09
CA ARG A 425 24.74 2.47 16.29
C ARG A 425 23.43 2.79 16.97
N LEU A 426 22.39 2.95 16.15
CA LEU A 426 21.01 3.06 16.57
C LEU A 426 20.30 1.76 16.23
N GLN A 427 19.74 1.09 17.23
CA GLN A 427 18.82 -0.03 17.01
C GLN A 427 17.41 0.41 17.34
N ARG A 428 16.43 -0.09 16.59
CA ARG A 428 15.02 0.16 16.81
C ARG A 428 14.29 -1.17 16.93
N GLN A 429 13.69 -1.39 18.10
CA GLN A 429 12.92 -2.58 18.43
C GLN A 429 11.43 -2.27 18.36
N ILE A 430 10.66 -3.09 17.67
CA ILE A 430 9.20 -2.99 17.59
C ILE A 430 8.59 -4.36 17.88
N LEU A 431 7.67 -4.44 18.85
CA LEU A 431 6.91 -5.65 19.18
C LEU A 431 5.41 -5.35 19.26
N LEU A 432 4.62 -5.95 18.37
CA LEU A 432 3.16 -5.91 18.43
C LEU A 432 2.61 -7.21 19.05
N GLY A 433 2.13 -7.12 20.30
CA GLY A 433 1.55 -8.27 21.00
C GLY A 433 0.15 -8.63 20.48
N ARG A 434 0.00 -9.81 19.88
CA ARG A 434 -1.25 -10.23 19.22
C ARG A 434 -2.41 -10.38 20.20
N LYS A 435 -2.22 -11.24 21.20
CA LYS A 435 -3.23 -11.57 22.22
C LYS A 435 -3.34 -10.47 23.27
N ASP A 436 -2.21 -9.86 23.63
CA ASP A 436 -2.13 -8.90 24.72
C ASP A 436 -2.48 -7.47 24.31
N GLN A 437 -2.57 -7.18 23.00
CA GLN A 437 -3.02 -5.90 22.44
C GLN A 437 -2.19 -4.71 22.92
N PHE A 438 -0.87 -4.83 22.85
CA PHE A 438 0.05 -3.73 23.08
C PHE A 438 0.95 -3.54 21.87
N LEU A 439 1.49 -2.34 21.74
CA LEU A 439 2.66 -2.05 20.92
C LEU A 439 3.80 -1.64 21.85
N PHE A 440 4.94 -2.30 21.72
CA PHE A 440 6.18 -1.91 22.36
C PHE A 440 7.11 -1.39 21.27
N GLN A 441 7.76 -0.27 21.54
CA GLN A 441 8.82 0.26 20.70
C GLN A 441 9.98 0.75 21.58
N ALA A 442 11.20 0.65 21.09
CA ALA A 442 12.34 1.23 21.76
C ALA A 442 13.44 1.58 20.76
N ASP A 443 14.07 2.73 20.98
CA ASP A 443 15.36 3.03 20.35
C ASP A 443 16.48 2.71 21.35
N VAL A 444 17.58 2.15 20.84
CA VAL A 444 18.79 1.80 21.58
C VAL A 444 19.94 2.55 20.91
N ILE A 445 20.66 3.37 21.66
CA ILE A 445 21.93 3.94 21.20
C ILE A 445 23.04 3.15 21.88
N LEU A 446 23.88 2.50 21.08
CA LEU A 446 25.04 1.74 21.56
C LEU A 446 26.32 2.48 21.18
N GLY A 447 27.28 2.52 22.09
CA GLY A 447 28.57 3.18 21.87
C GLY A 447 29.69 2.59 22.72
N ASN A 448 30.91 3.06 22.49
CA ASN A 448 32.11 2.58 23.18
C ASN A 448 32.53 3.45 24.39
N GLN A 449 32.05 4.70 24.47
CA GLN A 449 32.43 5.67 25.50
C GLN A 449 31.22 6.43 26.05
N ALA A 450 31.30 6.82 27.32
CA ALA A 450 30.29 7.66 27.95
C ALA A 450 30.33 9.09 27.39
N SER A 451 29.17 9.63 27.06
CA SER A 451 28.98 10.97 26.51
C SER A 451 27.66 11.56 27.00
N GLN A 452 27.47 12.86 26.87
CA GLN A 452 26.13 13.43 26.96
C GLN A 452 25.34 13.05 25.70
N ILE A 453 24.21 12.37 25.89
CA ILE A 453 23.31 11.91 24.83
C ILE A 453 21.99 12.64 25.00
N ASP A 454 21.64 13.47 24.01
CA ASP A 454 20.32 14.08 23.91
C ASP A 454 19.56 13.37 22.78
N TYR A 455 18.58 12.55 23.15
CA TYR A 455 17.78 11.76 22.23
C TYR A 455 16.35 12.28 22.19
N GLN A 456 15.78 12.33 20.98
CA GLN A 456 14.38 12.62 20.77
C GLN A 456 13.83 11.79 19.61
N THR A 457 12.60 11.30 19.80
CA THR A 457 11.78 10.71 18.74
C THR A 457 10.41 11.38 18.66
N ARG A 458 9.85 11.48 17.45
CA ARG A 458 8.56 12.11 17.16
C ARG A 458 7.71 11.21 16.27
N LEU A 459 6.46 10.99 16.69
CA LEU A 459 5.44 10.29 15.92
C LEU A 459 4.30 11.27 15.55
N PRO A 460 3.98 11.46 14.26
CA PRO A 460 3.00 12.45 13.82
C PRO A 460 1.56 11.98 14.07
N LEU A 461 0.92 12.53 15.10
CA LEU A 461 -0.48 12.24 15.39
C LEU A 461 -1.35 12.75 14.25
N THR A 462 -2.42 12.01 13.92
CA THR A 462 -3.41 12.49 12.96
C THR A 462 -4.15 13.70 13.52
N SER A 463 -4.80 14.49 12.66
CA SER A 463 -5.63 15.63 13.10
C SER A 463 -6.80 15.23 14.00
N GLU A 464 -7.19 13.95 13.99
CA GLU A 464 -8.22 13.37 14.85
C GLU A 464 -7.67 12.80 16.17
N ALA A 465 -6.34 12.76 16.34
CA ALA A 465 -5.67 12.22 17.50
C ALA A 465 -5.02 13.34 18.33
N SER A 466 -5.07 13.20 19.65
CA SER A 466 -4.39 14.10 20.59
C SER A 466 -3.81 13.30 21.74
N PHE A 467 -2.71 13.78 22.30
CA PHE A 467 -2.07 13.17 23.45
C PHE A 467 -2.33 14.01 24.71
N GLN A 468 -2.82 13.35 25.74
CA GLN A 468 -3.18 13.94 27.03
C GLN A 468 -2.22 13.42 28.08
N GLU A 469 -1.35 14.30 28.57
CA GLU A 469 -0.42 13.99 29.65
C GLU A 469 -1.14 13.82 30.99
N ALA A 470 -0.61 12.94 31.84
CA ALA A 470 -1.03 12.88 33.23
C ALA A 470 -0.38 14.00 34.07
N ASP A 471 -1.14 14.55 35.02
CA ASP A 471 -0.68 15.67 35.85
C ASP A 471 0.45 15.28 36.82
N GLN A 472 0.35 14.09 37.43
CA GLN A 472 1.23 13.66 38.53
C GLN A 472 2.28 12.63 38.11
N THR A 473 2.10 12.01 36.95
CA THR A 473 2.84 10.84 36.50
C THR A 473 3.28 11.00 35.05
N HIS A 474 4.28 10.23 34.60
CA HIS A 474 4.96 10.47 33.31
C HIS A 474 4.28 9.88 32.07
N GLU A 475 3.19 9.13 32.23
CA GLU A 475 2.40 8.59 31.13
C GLU A 475 1.50 9.65 30.47
N GLY A 476 0.84 9.23 29.39
CA GLY A 476 -0.34 9.90 28.90
C GLY A 476 -1.21 8.99 28.04
N VAL A 477 -2.25 9.57 27.46
CA VAL A 477 -3.22 8.87 26.62
C VAL A 477 -3.29 9.50 25.25
N VAL A 478 -3.06 8.72 24.20
CA VAL A 478 -3.45 9.11 22.84
C VAL A 478 -4.93 8.80 22.66
N ALA A 479 -5.74 9.83 22.46
CA ALA A 479 -7.18 9.73 22.25
C ALA A 479 -7.53 10.09 20.79
N SER A 480 -8.29 9.22 20.12
CA SER A 480 -8.78 9.43 18.75
C SER A 480 -10.16 8.79 18.57
N ALA A 481 -11.16 9.56 18.11
CA ALA A 481 -12.51 9.07 17.80
C ALA A 481 -13.12 8.13 18.87
N GLY A 482 -12.96 8.45 20.15
CA GLY A 482 -13.48 7.66 21.28
C GLY A 482 -12.67 6.38 21.61
N HIS A 483 -11.51 6.20 20.99
CA HIS A 483 -10.53 5.17 21.30
C HIS A 483 -9.34 5.79 22.01
N ASN A 484 -8.84 5.09 23.02
CA ASN A 484 -7.72 5.54 23.84
C ASN A 484 -6.60 4.49 23.80
N ALA A 485 -5.37 4.97 23.74
CA ALA A 485 -4.16 4.17 23.92
C ALA A 485 -3.32 4.77 25.05
N LEU A 486 -3.03 3.96 26.08
CA LEU A 486 -2.18 4.37 27.22
C LEU A 486 -0.71 4.25 26.79
N VAL A 487 0.07 5.33 26.94
CA VAL A 487 1.49 5.37 26.57
C VAL A 487 2.35 5.53 27.82
N LEU A 488 3.21 4.56 28.08
CA LEU A 488 4.10 4.51 29.24
C LEU A 488 5.56 4.68 28.81
N PRO A 489 6.26 5.76 29.21
CA PRO A 489 7.69 5.93 28.97
C PRO A 489 8.51 5.20 30.04
N LEU A 490 8.93 3.97 29.75
CA LEU A 490 9.42 3.07 30.79
C LEU A 490 10.74 3.53 31.42
N ALA A 491 11.57 4.28 30.69
CA ALA A 491 12.81 4.86 31.24
C ALA A 491 12.56 6.01 32.24
N CYS A 492 11.37 6.62 32.19
CA CYS A 492 10.95 7.62 33.18
C CYS A 492 10.36 6.91 34.42
N PRO A 493 10.61 7.41 35.63
CA PRO A 493 9.90 6.94 36.82
C PRO A 493 8.38 7.21 36.67
N GLU A 494 7.57 6.52 37.48
CA GLU A 494 6.11 6.73 37.43
C GLU A 494 5.73 8.16 37.82
N TRP A 495 6.27 8.66 38.94
CA TRP A 495 5.87 9.94 39.51
C TRP A 495 6.76 11.09 39.04
N ARG A 496 6.14 12.19 38.58
CA ARG A 496 6.84 13.42 38.17
C ARG A 496 7.59 14.13 39.31
N SER A 497 7.33 13.74 40.55
CA SER A 497 8.08 14.21 41.72
C SER A 497 9.48 13.60 41.82
N GLU A 498 9.75 12.51 41.09
CA GLU A 498 11.07 11.88 41.01
C GLU A 498 11.90 12.50 39.88
N SER A 499 13.23 12.46 40.01
CA SER A 499 14.11 12.90 38.92
C SER A 499 13.97 11.96 37.73
N SER A 500 13.58 12.50 36.57
CA SER A 500 13.42 11.75 35.33
C SER A 500 14.52 12.13 34.33
N PRO A 501 15.10 11.16 33.60
CA PRO A 501 15.98 11.45 32.48
C PRO A 501 15.23 11.91 31.23
N GLY A 502 13.90 11.83 31.21
CA GLY A 502 13.12 12.10 30.01
C GLY A 502 11.70 12.60 30.25
N ARG A 503 11.02 12.89 29.14
CA ARG A 503 9.65 13.40 29.11
C ARG A 503 8.90 12.91 27.88
N LEU A 504 7.60 12.70 28.03
CA LEU A 504 6.66 12.36 26.97
C LEU A 504 5.61 13.47 26.90
N GLN A 505 5.43 14.07 25.72
CA GLN A 505 4.58 15.25 25.53
C GLN A 505 4.07 15.34 24.09
N GLN A 506 3.06 16.18 23.86
CA GLN A 506 2.66 16.56 22.50
C GLN A 506 3.27 17.90 22.11
N ILE A 507 3.96 17.97 20.97
CA ILE A 507 4.47 19.21 20.38
C ILE A 507 4.14 19.24 18.89
N ASP A 508 3.51 20.32 18.42
CA ASP A 508 3.22 20.58 17.01
C ASP A 508 2.52 19.40 16.29
N GLY A 509 1.55 18.77 16.98
CA GLY A 509 0.83 17.61 16.42
C GLY A 509 1.60 16.30 16.47
N THR A 510 2.79 16.25 17.08
CA THR A 510 3.59 15.03 17.22
C THR A 510 3.61 14.54 18.67
N LEU A 511 3.54 13.23 18.88
CA LEU A 511 3.90 12.60 20.15
C LEU A 511 5.43 12.56 20.23
N GLN A 512 5.99 13.34 21.15
CA GLN A 512 7.43 13.48 21.34
C GLN A 512 7.87 12.75 22.61
N TYR A 513 8.85 11.86 22.47
CA TYR A 513 9.57 11.27 23.59
C TYR A 513 11.03 11.70 23.55
N GLN A 514 11.50 12.30 24.65
CA GLN A 514 12.84 12.85 24.78
C GLN A 514 13.54 12.29 26.01
N ILE A 515 14.84 11.99 25.89
CA ILE A 515 15.70 11.54 26.98
C ILE A 515 17.04 12.28 26.90
N GLU A 516 17.53 12.75 28.04
CA GLU A 516 18.84 13.40 28.21
C GLU A 516 19.61 12.65 29.31
N VAL A 517 20.78 12.10 28.96
CA VAL A 517 21.61 11.31 29.90
C VAL A 517 23.10 11.49 29.63
N THR A 518 23.94 11.30 30.65
CA THR A 518 25.36 11.03 30.46
C THR A 518 25.61 9.55 30.64
N ALA A 519 25.84 8.84 29.54
CA ALA A 519 25.95 7.37 29.53
C ALA A 519 26.73 6.90 28.31
N ARG A 520 27.20 5.65 28.34
CA ARG A 520 27.77 4.99 27.14
C ARG A 520 26.67 4.57 26.17
N ASN A 521 25.63 3.94 26.71
CA ASN A 521 24.49 3.43 25.97
C ASN A 521 23.19 4.07 26.49
N LEU A 522 22.18 4.16 25.62
CA LEU A 522 20.84 4.62 25.96
C LEU A 522 19.81 3.59 25.52
N TYR A 523 18.78 3.38 26.35
CA TYR A 523 17.58 2.64 25.97
C TYR A 523 16.32 3.47 26.22
N ALA A 524 15.53 3.69 25.17
CA ALA A 524 14.37 4.56 25.16
C ALA A 524 13.04 3.80 24.89
N PRO A 525 12.60 2.91 25.79
CA PRO A 525 11.38 2.12 25.61
C PRO A 525 10.08 2.90 25.86
N LEU A 526 9.11 2.70 24.95
CA LEU A 526 7.71 3.09 25.08
C LEU A 526 6.82 1.85 25.03
N PHE A 527 5.92 1.71 26.00
CA PHE A 527 4.87 0.71 25.97
C PHE A 527 3.52 1.36 25.73
N ILE A 528 2.77 0.86 24.75
CA ILE A 528 1.49 1.41 24.32
C ILE A 528 0.42 0.33 24.47
N ASP A 529 -0.47 0.46 25.46
CA ASP A 529 -1.62 -0.45 25.59
C ASP A 529 -2.73 -0.01 24.63
N LEU A 530 -3.01 -0.85 23.64
CA LEU A 530 -4.02 -0.64 22.61
C LEU A 530 -5.38 -1.26 22.99
N SER A 531 -5.45 -1.93 24.15
CA SER A 531 -6.67 -2.57 24.60
C SER A 531 -7.73 -1.56 25.03
N ARG A 532 -9.01 -1.87 24.75
CA ARG A 532 -10.15 -0.98 25.07
C ARG A 532 -10.22 -0.62 26.55
N ALA A 533 -9.86 -1.54 27.43
CA ALA A 533 -9.98 -1.37 28.87
C ALA A 533 -8.75 -0.70 29.49
N GLY A 534 -7.63 -0.56 28.76
CA GLY A 534 -6.34 -0.18 29.32
C GLY A 534 -6.41 1.11 30.15
N THR A 535 -7.03 2.15 29.60
CA THR A 535 -7.17 3.47 30.25
C THR A 535 -8.18 3.51 31.40
N GLU A 536 -9.06 2.51 31.52
CA GLU A 536 -10.03 2.40 32.62
C GLU A 536 -9.51 1.55 33.78
N LYS A 537 -8.34 0.90 33.63
CA LYS A 537 -7.76 0.03 34.65
C LYS A 537 -6.62 0.74 35.38
N PRO A 538 -6.41 0.43 36.67
CA PRO A 538 -5.19 0.85 37.36
C PRO A 538 -3.96 0.30 36.64
N TYR A 539 -2.94 1.13 36.48
CA TYR A 539 -1.67 0.76 35.87
C TYR A 539 -0.50 1.22 36.72
N THR A 540 0.66 0.61 36.50
CA THR A 540 1.93 1.00 37.11
C THR A 540 3.10 0.44 36.30
N TRP A 541 4.25 1.11 36.30
CA TRP A 541 5.48 0.56 35.72
C TRP A 541 6.69 0.90 36.58
N ARG A 542 7.66 -0.02 36.66
CA ARG A 542 8.86 0.16 37.47
C ARG A 542 10.09 -0.33 36.72
N ARG A 543 11.18 0.43 36.80
CA ARG A 543 12.51 -0.10 36.50
C ARG A 543 12.88 -1.12 37.59
N LEU A 544 13.38 -2.26 37.15
CA LEU A 544 13.80 -3.37 37.98
C LEU A 544 15.31 -3.29 38.22
N THR A 545 15.76 -3.82 39.35
CA THR A 545 17.19 -4.04 39.58
C THR A 545 17.66 -5.21 38.72
N VAL A 546 18.68 -4.94 37.89
CA VAL A 546 19.45 -5.96 37.19
C VAL A 546 20.77 -6.12 37.94
N ALA A 547 21.17 -7.37 38.21
CA ALA A 547 22.42 -7.67 38.89
C ALA A 547 23.26 -8.70 38.14
N GLU A 548 24.57 -8.50 38.16
CA GLU A 548 25.60 -9.38 37.59
C GLU A 548 26.68 -9.56 38.65
N LEU A 549 27.10 -10.79 38.95
CA LEU A 549 28.16 -11.09 39.93
C LEU A 549 27.98 -10.38 41.29
N PHE A 550 26.74 -10.27 41.78
CA PHE A 550 26.35 -9.56 43.01
C PHE A 550 26.40 -8.02 42.97
N ASP A 551 26.72 -7.44 41.82
CA ASP A 551 26.73 -5.99 41.61
C ASP A 551 25.48 -5.52 40.84
N ILE A 552 24.86 -4.45 41.32
CA ILE A 552 23.75 -3.78 40.63
C ILE A 552 24.30 -3.11 39.37
N GLN A 553 23.74 -3.45 38.22
CA GLN A 553 24.16 -2.91 36.94
C GLN A 553 23.52 -1.55 36.67
N SER A 554 24.28 -0.66 36.03
CA SER A 554 23.79 0.64 35.58
C SER A 554 22.85 0.49 34.38
N PRO A 555 21.95 1.47 34.15
CA PRO A 555 21.02 1.43 33.03
C PRO A 555 21.67 1.48 31.64
N ASP A 556 22.96 1.78 31.53
CA ASP A 556 23.72 1.74 30.28
C ASP A 556 24.48 0.43 30.06
N VAL A 557 24.36 -0.53 31.00
CA VAL A 557 24.87 -1.91 30.86
C VAL A 557 23.72 -2.87 30.62
N ALA A 558 22.67 -2.80 31.44
CA ALA A 558 21.46 -3.60 31.27
C ALA A 558 20.28 -2.98 32.01
N VAL A 559 19.07 -3.24 31.50
CA VAL A 559 17.82 -2.70 32.06
C VAL A 559 16.75 -3.77 32.14
N GLY A 560 15.93 -3.66 33.17
CA GLY A 560 14.71 -4.45 33.32
C GLY A 560 13.54 -3.55 33.67
N TYR A 561 12.35 -3.87 33.16
CA TYR A 561 11.13 -3.14 33.45
C TYR A 561 10.00 -4.10 33.77
N ARG A 562 9.14 -3.71 34.71
CA ARG A 562 7.84 -4.36 34.96
C ARG A 562 6.74 -3.39 34.60
N ILE A 563 5.75 -3.87 33.89
CA ILE A 563 4.58 -3.11 33.44
C ILE A 563 3.34 -3.83 33.95
N GLN A 564 2.38 -3.10 34.49
CA GLN A 564 1.10 -3.66 34.92
C GLN A 564 -0.04 -2.77 34.43
N VAL A 565 -1.05 -3.39 33.80
CA VAL A 565 -2.32 -2.74 33.46
C VAL A 565 -3.47 -3.66 33.87
N GLY A 566 -4.20 -3.26 34.91
CA GLY A 566 -5.19 -4.07 35.60
C GLY A 566 -4.56 -5.35 36.15
N SER A 567 -5.06 -6.50 35.69
CA SER A 567 -4.54 -7.82 36.06
C SER A 567 -3.46 -8.36 35.12
N ARG A 568 -3.18 -7.68 34.00
CA ARG A 568 -2.11 -8.08 33.07
C ARG A 568 -0.79 -7.49 33.55
N GLN A 569 0.27 -8.28 33.51
CA GLN A 569 1.60 -7.85 33.89
C GLN A 569 2.64 -8.40 32.91
N TRP A 570 3.54 -7.53 32.50
CA TRP A 570 4.66 -7.85 31.62
C TRP A 570 5.97 -7.53 32.31
N CYS A 571 7.02 -8.18 31.84
CA CYS A 571 8.37 -7.72 32.09
C CYS A 571 9.17 -7.69 30.79
N LEU A 572 10.16 -6.81 30.82
CA LEU A 572 11.12 -6.59 29.77
C LEU A 572 12.51 -6.67 30.40
N TYR A 573 13.45 -7.29 29.71
CA TYR A 573 14.88 -7.20 29.97
C TYR A 573 15.61 -6.90 28.67
N ARG A 574 16.63 -6.03 28.73
CA ARG A 574 17.54 -5.73 27.62
C ARG A 574 18.96 -5.62 28.14
N SER A 575 19.87 -6.39 27.55
CA SER A 575 21.32 -6.19 27.63
C SER A 575 21.74 -5.06 26.69
N LEU A 576 22.60 -4.16 27.15
CA LEU A 576 23.21 -3.09 26.34
C LEU A 576 24.73 -3.24 26.20
N ASP A 577 25.33 -4.11 27.02
CA ASP A 577 26.67 -4.66 26.83
C ASP A 577 26.57 -6.07 26.24
N PRO A 578 27.69 -6.73 25.90
CA PRO A 578 27.70 -8.15 25.56
C PRO A 578 26.89 -8.96 26.59
N ALA A 579 26.12 -9.92 26.09
CA ALA A 579 25.28 -10.75 26.94
C ALA A 579 26.16 -11.57 27.90
N THR A 580 25.90 -11.42 29.19
CA THR A 580 26.53 -12.20 30.26
C THR A 580 25.44 -12.74 31.18
N ASN A 581 25.83 -13.56 32.17
CA ASN A 581 24.90 -14.07 33.14
C ASN A 581 24.41 -12.94 34.06
N ARG A 582 23.19 -12.46 33.82
CA ARG A 582 22.54 -11.42 34.61
C ARG A 582 21.24 -11.92 35.22
N SER A 583 20.82 -11.25 36.29
CA SER A 583 19.60 -11.59 37.01
C SER A 583 18.67 -10.39 37.17
N PHE A 584 17.37 -10.63 37.01
CA PHE A 584 16.31 -9.68 37.36
C PHE A 584 15.10 -10.46 37.90
N LEU A 585 14.44 -9.96 38.94
CA LEU A 585 13.29 -10.64 39.58
C LEU A 585 13.54 -12.13 39.94
N GLY A 586 14.79 -12.50 40.26
CA GLY A 586 15.16 -13.88 40.58
C GLY A 586 15.26 -14.82 39.36
N GLN A 587 15.03 -14.32 38.15
CA GLN A 587 15.43 -15.01 36.91
C GLN A 587 16.92 -14.81 36.67
N ASN A 588 17.57 -15.81 36.12
CA ASN A 588 18.98 -15.78 35.72
C ASN A 588 19.04 -16.17 34.25
N LEU A 589 19.63 -15.34 33.40
CA LEU A 589 19.62 -15.48 31.95
C LEU A 589 20.89 -14.96 31.32
N THR A 590 21.13 -15.43 30.10
CA THR A 590 22.25 -15.03 29.23
C THR A 590 21.78 -14.42 27.92
N SER A 591 20.50 -14.05 27.83
CA SER A 591 19.87 -13.53 26.62
C SER A 591 20.17 -12.04 26.43
N GLU A 592 20.07 -11.55 25.21
CA GLU A 592 20.17 -10.13 24.88
C GLU A 592 18.87 -9.36 25.17
N PHE A 593 17.72 -9.97 24.90
CA PHE A 593 16.40 -9.34 25.09
C PHE A 593 15.36 -10.38 25.49
N ILE A 594 14.52 -10.03 26.46
CA ILE A 594 13.34 -10.81 26.83
C ILE A 594 12.16 -9.87 26.97
N PHE A 595 11.06 -10.17 26.27
CA PHE A 595 9.75 -9.60 26.57
C PHE A 595 8.81 -10.74 26.96
N GLY A 596 8.20 -10.65 28.14
CA GLY A 596 7.36 -11.73 28.64
C GLY A 596 6.19 -11.25 29.48
N ARG A 597 5.25 -12.17 29.73
CA ARG A 597 4.04 -11.93 30.51
C ARG A 597 4.00 -12.84 31.73
N PHE A 598 3.64 -12.30 32.88
CA PHE A 598 3.36 -13.12 34.06
C PHE A 598 2.01 -13.83 33.92
N ASN A 599 2.03 -15.14 34.08
CA ASN A 599 0.84 -15.95 34.24
C ASN A 599 0.26 -15.79 35.66
N ARG A 600 -0.99 -16.23 35.86
CA ARG A 600 -1.65 -16.19 37.18
C ARG A 600 -0.90 -16.95 38.28
N ASN A 601 -0.06 -17.91 37.91
CA ASN A 601 0.79 -18.68 38.84
C ASN A 601 2.14 -17.99 39.13
N GLY A 602 2.35 -16.77 38.64
CA GLY A 602 3.59 -16.01 38.83
C GLY A 602 4.75 -16.44 37.92
N LYS A 603 4.59 -17.45 37.08
CA LYS A 603 5.62 -17.83 36.09
C LYS A 603 5.63 -16.84 34.95
N LEU A 604 6.83 -16.49 34.50
CA LEU A 604 7.02 -15.75 33.26
C LEU A 604 6.73 -16.70 32.09
N LYS A 605 5.91 -16.23 31.15
CA LYS A 605 5.78 -16.81 29.82
C LYS A 605 6.48 -15.85 28.87
N GLU A 606 7.53 -16.28 28.19
CA GLU A 606 8.13 -15.48 27.13
C GLU A 606 7.09 -15.21 26.02
N ILE A 607 7.08 -13.97 25.54
CA ILE A 607 6.46 -13.57 24.29
C ILE A 607 7.55 -13.53 23.21
N LEU A 608 8.74 -13.05 23.58
CA LEU A 608 9.93 -13.03 22.74
C LEU A 608 11.17 -13.17 23.62
N GLU A 609 12.14 -13.94 23.14
CA GLU A 609 13.50 -14.02 23.66
C GLU A 609 14.48 -13.97 22.49
N ILE A 610 15.54 -13.19 22.64
CA ILE A 610 16.67 -13.07 21.71
C ILE A 610 17.91 -13.45 22.52
N GLU A 611 18.61 -14.49 22.06
CA GLU A 611 19.79 -15.06 22.71
C GLU A 611 21.08 -14.35 22.30
#